data_AF-A0A940Z6J2-F1
#
_entry.id   AF-A0A940Z6J2-F1
#
_cell.length_a   1.000
_cell.length_b   1.000
_cell.length_c   1.000
_cell.angle_alpha   90.00
_cell.angle_beta   90.00
_cell.angle_gamma   90.00
#
_symmetry.space_group_name_H-M   'P 1'
#
loop_
_entity.id
_entity.type
_entity.pdbx_description
1 polymer ?
#
loop_
_entity_poly.entity_id
_entity_poly.type
_entity_poly.pdbx_seq_one_letter_code
_entity_poly.pdbx_strand_id
1 'polypeptide(L)'
;IVTDQTFNVGVPCFDLEDMKGLSDFIEKEFLKPGKGKEVSLNVGGKPIPLSPFVTDFIAKTIKGMLSALKGCDPAGRVEIRIEGEEK
;
A
#
# COMPACT_ATOMS: atom_id res chain seq x y z
N ILE A 1 -16.34 18.02 -7.08
CA ILE A 1 -16.65 19.02 -8.13
C ILE A 1 -15.94 20.30 -7.75
N VAL A 2 -15.32 21.02 -8.69
CA VAL A 2 -14.76 22.36 -8.43
C VAL A 2 -15.60 23.37 -9.20
N THR A 3 -16.13 24.37 -8.50
CA THR A 3 -17.12 25.31 -9.08
C THR A 3 -17.33 26.50 -8.13
N ASP A 4 -17.77 27.62 -8.71
CA ASP A 4 -18.25 28.83 -8.05
C ASP A 4 -19.72 28.75 -7.58
N GLN A 5 -20.38 27.60 -7.75
CA GLN A 5 -21.78 27.37 -7.37
C GLN A 5 -21.91 26.22 -6.37
N THR A 6 -22.87 26.31 -5.45
CA THR A 6 -23.08 25.27 -4.45
C THR A 6 -24.00 24.16 -4.96
N PHE A 7 -23.51 22.92 -4.95
CA PHE A 7 -24.28 21.72 -5.34
C PHE A 7 -24.43 20.75 -4.17
N ASN A 8 -25.65 20.29 -3.92
CA ASN A 8 -25.92 19.23 -2.94
C ASN A 8 -26.13 17.88 -3.63
N VAL A 9 -25.04 17.30 -4.15
CA VAL A 9 -25.08 16.09 -5.00
C VAL A 9 -24.40 14.87 -4.35
N GLY A 10 -24.22 14.87 -3.03
CA GLY A 10 -23.67 13.72 -2.29
C GLY A 10 -22.20 13.41 -2.55
N VAL A 11 -21.47 14.30 -3.23
CA VAL A 11 -20.02 14.22 -3.45
C VAL A 11 -19.35 15.53 -3.01
N PRO A 12 -18.06 15.50 -2.62
CA PRO A 12 -17.33 16.71 -2.23
C PRO A 12 -17.36 17.80 -3.32
N CYS A 13 -17.69 19.02 -2.91
CA CYS A 13 -17.71 20.22 -3.76
C CYS A 13 -16.76 21.26 -3.19
N PHE A 14 -15.83 21.75 -4.02
CA PHE A 14 -14.77 22.70 -3.67
C PHE A 14 -14.97 23.98 -4.47
N ASP A 15 -14.63 25.11 -3.84
CA ASP A 15 -14.59 26.41 -4.52
C ASP A 15 -13.39 26.47 -5.50
N LEU A 16 -13.46 27.34 -6.52
CA LEU A 16 -12.36 27.58 -7.45
C LEU A 16 -11.09 28.09 -6.76
N GLU A 17 -11.24 28.83 -5.67
CA GLU A 17 -10.13 29.39 -4.89
C GLU A 17 -9.67 28.46 -3.76
N ASP A 18 -10.40 27.37 -3.48
CA ASP A 18 -10.05 26.40 -2.42
C ASP A 18 -9.05 25.34 -2.93
N MET A 19 -7.93 25.80 -3.46
CA MET A 19 -6.84 24.92 -3.90
C MET A 19 -6.31 24.06 -2.75
N LYS A 20 -6.26 24.62 -1.52
CA LYS A 20 -5.76 23.91 -0.35
C LYS A 20 -6.70 22.77 0.05
N GLY A 21 -8.01 23.02 0.14
CA GLY A 21 -8.99 22.00 0.47
C GLY A 21 -9.03 20.88 -0.57
N LEU A 22 -8.92 21.24 -1.85
CA LEU A 22 -8.81 20.26 -2.93
C LEU A 22 -7.54 19.41 -2.82
N SER A 23 -6.39 20.03 -2.57
CA SER A 23 -5.12 19.31 -2.38
C SER A 23 -5.17 18.37 -1.19
N ASP A 24 -5.66 18.86 -0.04
CA ASP A 24 -5.80 18.05 1.18
C ASP A 24 -6.73 16.84 0.96
N PHE A 25 -7.81 17.01 0.18
CA PHE A 25 -8.72 15.93 -0.18
C PHE A 25 -8.05 14.90 -1.08
N ILE A 26 -7.39 15.34 -2.15
CA ILE A 26 -6.67 14.45 -3.06
C ILE A 26 -5.60 13.65 -2.31
N GLU A 27 -4.84 14.34 -1.45
CA GLU A 27 -3.83 13.71 -0.62
C GLU A 27 -4.45 12.68 0.32
N LYS A 28 -5.51 13.02 1.05
CA LYS A 28 -6.07 12.09 2.05
C LYS A 28 -6.73 10.87 1.43
N GLU A 29 -7.46 11.05 0.34
CA GLU A 29 -8.31 10.00 -0.22
C GLU A 29 -7.59 9.17 -1.30
N PHE A 30 -6.59 9.72 -1.98
CA PHE A 30 -5.98 9.06 -3.15
C PHE A 30 -4.45 8.94 -3.08
N LEU A 31 -3.75 9.93 -2.52
CA LEU A 31 -2.27 9.95 -2.54
C LEU A 31 -1.61 9.54 -1.23
N LYS A 32 -2.34 9.56 -0.11
CA LYS A 32 -1.87 8.97 1.14
C LYS A 32 -1.43 7.58 0.76
N PRO A 33 -0.18 7.18 1.07
CA PRO A 33 0.26 5.83 0.82
C PRO A 33 -0.64 4.94 1.67
N GLY A 34 -1.75 4.47 1.06
CA GLY A 34 -2.65 3.52 1.65
C GLY A 34 -1.75 2.39 2.09
N LYS A 35 -1.80 2.04 3.40
CA LYS A 35 -0.88 1.14 4.10
C LYS A 35 -0.10 0.32 3.08
N GLY A 36 1.13 0.77 2.76
CA GLY A 36 1.90 0.20 1.65
C GLY A 36 1.79 -1.31 1.72
N LYS A 37 1.53 -1.98 0.58
CA LYS A 37 1.20 -3.42 0.57
C LYS A 37 2.17 -4.15 1.50
N GLU A 38 1.63 -4.75 2.56
CA GLU A 38 2.45 -5.40 3.60
C GLU A 38 3.33 -6.50 2.99
N VAL A 39 2.87 -7.10 1.89
CA VAL A 39 3.61 -8.06 1.08
C VAL A 39 3.41 -7.77 -0.40
N SER A 40 4.50 -7.81 -1.16
CA SER A 40 4.49 -7.84 -2.63
C SER A 40 5.18 -9.09 -3.13
N LEU A 41 4.55 -9.86 -4.02
CA LEU A 41 5.15 -11.03 -4.67
C LEU A 41 5.46 -10.70 -6.13
N ASN A 42 6.71 -10.93 -6.54
CA ASN A 42 7.13 -10.86 -7.94
C ASN A 42 7.66 -12.23 -8.38
N VAL A 43 7.18 -12.75 -9.50
CA VAL A 43 7.64 -14.02 -10.08
C VAL A 43 8.09 -13.75 -11.52
N GLY A 44 9.39 -13.98 -11.81
CA GLY A 44 9.95 -13.68 -13.12
C GLY A 44 9.75 -12.22 -13.55
N GLY A 45 9.88 -11.27 -12.61
CA GLY A 45 9.65 -9.84 -12.84
C GLY A 45 8.18 -9.40 -12.94
N LYS A 46 7.22 -10.32 -12.83
CA LYS A 46 5.79 -9.99 -12.88
C LYS A 46 5.19 -9.88 -11.47
N PRO A 47 4.50 -8.76 -11.14
CA PRO A 47 3.81 -8.64 -9.87
C PRO A 47 2.59 -9.54 -9.83
N ILE A 48 2.50 -10.38 -8.79
CA ILE A 48 1.40 -11.31 -8.58
C ILE A 48 0.46 -10.74 -7.51
N PRO A 49 -0.85 -10.57 -7.79
CA PRO A 49 -1.80 -10.14 -6.79
C PRO A 49 -1.96 -11.21 -5.71
N LEU A 50 -1.94 -10.79 -4.44
CA LEU A 50 -2.14 -11.66 -3.29
C LEU A 50 -3.54 -11.42 -2.69
N SER A 51 -4.19 -12.49 -2.25
CA SER A 51 -5.40 -12.37 -1.45
C SER A 51 -5.06 -11.83 -0.04
N PRO A 52 -6.05 -11.31 0.71
CA PRO A 52 -5.83 -10.88 2.09
C PRO A 52 -5.26 -12.01 2.98
N PHE A 53 -5.77 -13.23 2.82
CA PHE A 53 -5.26 -14.40 3.54
C PHE A 53 -3.80 -14.69 3.22
N VAL A 54 -3.41 -14.72 1.94
CA VAL A 54 -2.02 -15.02 1.54
C VAL A 54 -1.07 -13.92 1.99
N THR A 55 -1.51 -12.66 1.94
CA THR A 55 -0.75 -11.50 2.44
C THR A 55 -0.44 -11.67 3.93
N ASP A 56 -1.46 -11.95 4.74
CA ASP A 56 -1.33 -12.13 6.20
C ASP A 56 -0.49 -13.36 6.55
N PHE A 57 -0.72 -14.48 5.84
CA PHE A 57 0.03 -15.72 6.03
C PHE A 57 1.54 -15.51 5.79
N ILE A 58 1.92 -14.86 4.67
CA ILE A 58 3.33 -14.59 4.37
C ILE A 58 3.90 -13.65 5.44
N ALA A 59 3.26 -12.51 5.72
CA ALA A 59 3.76 -11.52 6.66
C ALA A 59 4.02 -12.12 8.04
N LYS A 60 3.06 -12.86 8.60
CA LYS A 60 3.19 -13.48 9.93
C LYS A 60 4.26 -14.56 9.97
N THR A 61 4.32 -15.41 8.94
CA THR A 61 5.31 -16.49 8.86
C THR A 61 6.73 -15.92 8.78
N ILE A 62 6.96 -14.93 7.90
CA ILE A 62 8.28 -14.28 7.79
C ILE A 62 8.67 -13.59 9.11
N LYS A 63 7.77 -12.82 9.72
CA LYS A 63 8.04 -12.17 11.02
C LYS A 63 8.35 -13.19 12.12
N GLY A 64 7.66 -14.32 12.15
CA GLY A 64 7.93 -15.42 13.07
C GLY A 64 9.28 -16.09 12.83
N MET A 65 9.72 -16.23 11.57
CA MET A 65 11.07 -16.73 11.27
C MET A 65 12.15 -15.73 11.71
N LEU A 66 11.95 -14.43 11.45
CA LEU A 66 12.89 -13.38 11.83
C LEU A 66 13.05 -13.25 13.35
N SER A 67 11.99 -13.49 14.14
CA SER A 67 12.06 -13.40 15.61
C SER A 67 13.00 -14.45 16.23
N ALA A 68 13.27 -15.55 15.52
CA ALA A 68 14.20 -16.58 15.96
C ALA A 68 15.66 -16.28 15.56
N LEU A 69 15.89 -15.30 14.67
CA LEU A 69 17.23 -14.96 14.19
C LEU A 69 17.89 -13.92 15.10
N LYS A 70 19.16 -14.16 15.44
CA LYS A 70 19.96 -13.17 16.19
C LYS A 70 20.50 -12.11 15.24
N GLY A 71 20.43 -10.85 15.66
CA GLY A 71 21.03 -9.73 14.92
C GLY A 71 20.18 -9.20 13.75
N CYS A 72 18.94 -9.65 13.61
CA CYS A 72 17.99 -9.09 12.65
C CYS A 72 17.08 -8.08 13.36
N ASP A 73 17.11 -6.82 12.92
CA ASP A 73 16.11 -5.82 13.29
C ASP A 73 14.91 -5.94 12.34
N PRO A 74 13.71 -6.31 12.82
CA PRO A 74 12.51 -6.38 11.98
C PRO A 74 11.98 -5.00 11.58
N ALA A 75 12.54 -3.90 12.09
CA ALA A 75 12.19 -2.53 11.70
C ALA A 75 12.78 -2.17 10.34
N GLY A 76 12.32 -2.84 9.27
CA GLY A 76 12.82 -2.56 7.94
C GLY A 76 12.14 -3.36 6.83
N ARG A 77 12.60 -3.09 5.61
CA ARG A 77 12.21 -3.88 4.43
C ARG A 77 12.87 -5.25 4.50
N VAL A 78 12.06 -6.30 4.45
CA VAL A 78 12.54 -7.69 4.35
C VAL A 78 12.50 -8.10 2.88
N GLU A 79 13.61 -8.62 2.36
CA GLU A 79 13.69 -9.18 1.01
C GLU A 79 14.06 -10.66 1.09
N ILE A 80 13.27 -11.50 0.44
CA ILE A 80 13.51 -12.95 0.32
C ILE A 80 13.60 -13.27 -1.16
N ARG A 81 14.66 -13.95 -1.56
CA ARG A 81 14.87 -14.42 -2.93
C ARG A 81 14.90 -15.94 -2.92
N ILE A 82 14.15 -16.54 -3.83
CA ILE A 82 14.07 -17.98 -4.03
C ILE A 82 14.42 -18.19 -5.49
N GLU A 83 15.55 -18.85 -5.75
CA GLU A 83 15.94 -19.24 -7.10
C GLU A 83 15.09 -20.43 -7.54
N GLY A 84 14.62 -20.42 -8.78
CA GLY A 84 13.94 -21.57 -9.38
C GLY A 84 14.95 -22.66 -9.71
N GLU A 85 14.55 -23.93 -9.58
CA GLU A 85 15.33 -25.05 -10.10
C GLU A 85 15.19 -25.09 -11.64
N GLU A 86 16.31 -25.22 -12.36
CA GLU A 86 16.30 -25.54 -13.78
C GLU A 86 15.60 -26.89 -13.99
N LYS A 87 14.59 -26.93 -14.85
CA LYS A 87 13.89 -28.17 -15.25
C LYS A 87 14.65 -28.90 -16.33
#